data_AF-A0A8J8CKA2-F1
#
_entry.id   AF-A0A8J8CKA2-F1
#
_cell.length_a   1.000
_cell.length_b   1.000
_cell.length_c   1.000
_cell.angle_alpha   90.00
_cell.angle_beta   90.00
_cell.angle_gamma   90.00
#
_symmetry.space_group_name_H-M   'P 1'
#
loop_
_entity.id
_entity.type
_entity.pdbx_description
1 polymer ?
#
loop_
_entity_poly.entity_id
_entity_poly.type
_entity_poly.pdbx_seq_one_letter_code
_entity_poly.pdbx_strand_id
1 'polypeptide(L)'
;MLKPLISASLLLSVLTSIAPALAAPSSPDYTCYMKVGNRVIDLTSSVCGFDTQKAAKDSKKNAAFLAEVQKLLKSYGGSGSRVSRIVENNPEQLINVAQNFCQALEAGKSESEFMEIKYREMVESAQQNDGAQTEVLVEMASMAVQVAPKHYCPQSAQKS
;
A
#
# COMPACT_ATOMS: atom_id res chain seq x y z
N MET A 1 -30.52 -67.01 -28.26
CA MET A 1 -29.19 -67.44 -27.77
C MET A 1 -28.17 -66.98 -28.79
N LEU A 2 -27.22 -66.12 -28.43
CA LEU A 2 -25.83 -66.03 -28.92
C LEU A 2 -25.19 -64.72 -28.39
N LYS A 3 -24.25 -64.85 -27.44
CA LYS A 3 -22.99 -64.06 -27.41
C LYS A 3 -22.07 -64.64 -28.51
N PRO A 4 -20.98 -63.99 -29.01
CA PRO A 4 -20.11 -62.95 -28.45
C PRO A 4 -19.80 -61.83 -29.52
N LEU A 5 -18.95 -60.81 -29.38
CA LEU A 5 -17.48 -60.82 -29.24
C LEU A 5 -16.96 -59.41 -28.91
N ILE A 6 -15.88 -59.45 -28.15
CA ILE A 6 -14.99 -58.39 -27.70
C ILE A 6 -14.36 -57.70 -28.91
N SER A 7 -14.32 -56.36 -28.92
CA SER A 7 -13.28 -55.64 -29.64
C SER A 7 -12.78 -54.49 -28.78
N ALA A 8 -11.49 -54.58 -28.46
CA ALA A 8 -10.74 -53.63 -27.68
C ALA A 8 -10.52 -52.35 -28.51
N SER A 9 -10.77 -51.20 -27.89
CA SER A 9 -10.23 -49.94 -28.37
C SER A 9 -9.86 -49.12 -27.13
N LEU A 10 -8.57 -49.17 -26.79
CA LEU A 10 -7.95 -48.23 -25.86
C LEU A 10 -8.03 -46.84 -26.48
N LEU A 11 -8.91 -45.99 -25.98
CA LEU A 11 -8.78 -44.54 -26.13
C LEU A 11 -8.16 -44.00 -24.85
N LEU A 12 -6.83 -43.86 -24.87
CA LEU A 12 -6.09 -42.99 -23.96
C LEU A 12 -6.61 -41.57 -24.14
N SER A 13 -7.56 -41.16 -23.30
CA SER A 13 -7.92 -39.76 -23.14
C SER A 13 -6.97 -39.18 -22.10
N VAL A 14 -5.90 -38.56 -22.59
CA VAL A 14 -4.98 -37.73 -21.80
C VAL A 14 -5.81 -36.63 -21.14
N LEU A 15 -6.10 -36.77 -19.86
CA LEU A 15 -6.50 -35.62 -19.04
C LEU A 15 -5.27 -34.73 -18.91
N THR A 16 -5.20 -33.72 -19.77
CA THR A 16 -4.43 -32.50 -19.49
C THR A 16 -5.10 -31.79 -18.33
N SER A 17 -4.84 -32.28 -17.12
CA SER A 17 -5.02 -31.48 -15.91
C SER A 17 -4.04 -30.32 -16.02
N ILE A 18 -4.56 -29.19 -16.52
CA ILE A 18 -3.96 -27.87 -16.35
C ILE A 18 -3.96 -27.64 -14.84
N ALA A 19 -2.87 -28.04 -14.18
CA ALA A 19 -2.58 -27.52 -12.86
C ALA A 19 -2.52 -26.00 -13.03
N PRO A 20 -3.31 -25.20 -12.28
CA PRO A 20 -2.95 -23.80 -12.14
C PRO A 20 -1.52 -23.82 -11.60
N ALA A 21 -0.59 -23.19 -12.31
CA ALA A 21 0.71 -22.89 -11.77
C ALA A 21 0.44 -22.16 -10.47
N LEU A 22 0.59 -22.87 -9.34
CA LEU A 22 0.64 -22.27 -8.03
C LEU A 22 1.88 -21.40 -8.09
N ALA A 23 1.67 -20.13 -8.42
CA ALA A 23 2.63 -19.09 -8.12
C ALA A 23 3.07 -19.35 -6.68
N ALA A 24 4.36 -19.65 -6.51
CA ALA A 24 4.92 -19.82 -5.20
C ALA A 24 4.53 -18.56 -4.41
N PRO A 25 3.80 -18.69 -3.29
CA PRO A 25 3.48 -17.52 -2.49
C PRO A 25 4.81 -16.94 -2.05
N SER A 26 5.17 -15.79 -2.62
CA SER A 26 6.12 -14.85 -2.04
C SER A 26 5.76 -14.76 -0.57
N SER A 27 6.70 -15.13 0.29
CA SER A 27 6.56 -15.15 1.74
C SER A 27 5.77 -13.92 2.20
N PRO A 28 4.64 -14.08 2.91
CA PRO A 28 3.98 -12.92 3.48
C PRO A 28 4.93 -12.31 4.51
N ASP A 29 5.53 -11.17 4.16
CA ASP A 29 6.36 -10.33 5.04
C ASP A 29 5.48 -9.55 6.04
N TYR A 30 4.44 -10.22 6.55
CA TYR A 30 3.48 -9.63 7.47
C TYR A 30 3.43 -10.52 8.71
N THR A 31 3.89 -9.96 9.83
CA THR A 31 4.01 -10.53 11.18
C THR A 31 2.74 -11.18 11.76
N CYS A 32 1.63 -11.19 11.02
CA CYS A 32 0.31 -11.65 11.44
C CYS A 32 -0.19 -12.92 10.73
N TYR A 33 0.58 -13.47 9.78
CA TYR A 33 0.24 -14.74 9.11
C TYR A 33 1.35 -15.76 9.34
N MET A 34 0.98 -16.95 9.80
CA MET A 34 1.93 -18.05 10.03
C MET A 34 1.64 -19.22 9.09
N LYS A 35 2.66 -19.77 8.44
CA LYS A 35 2.52 -20.99 7.65
C LYS A 35 2.90 -22.21 8.49
N VAL A 36 1.97 -23.15 8.64
CA VAL A 36 2.19 -24.44 9.33
C VAL A 36 1.90 -25.57 8.33
N GLY A 37 2.96 -26.18 7.81
CA GLY A 37 2.87 -27.15 6.71
C GLY A 37 2.27 -26.51 5.44
N ASN A 38 1.16 -27.08 4.94
CA ASN A 38 0.41 -26.55 3.80
C ASN A 38 -0.73 -25.60 4.18
N ARG A 39 -0.85 -25.20 5.46
CA ARG A 39 -1.90 -24.30 5.93
C ARG A 39 -1.32 -22.93 6.26
N VAL A 40 -2.05 -21.88 5.92
CA VAL A 40 -1.80 -20.51 6.38
C VAL A 40 -2.78 -20.23 7.51
N ILE A 41 -2.24 -19.88 8.67
CA ILE A 41 -2.99 -19.49 9.86
C ILE A 41 -2.97 -17.97 9.93
N ASP A 42 -4.16 -17.38 9.90
CA ASP A 42 -4.37 -15.97 10.12
C ASP A 42 -4.42 -15.69 11.63
N LEU A 43 -3.42 -14.97 12.14
CA LEU A 43 -3.29 -14.55 13.54
C LEU A 43 -3.66 -13.09 13.74
N THR A 44 -4.20 -12.44 12.71
CA THR A 44 -4.47 -11.01 12.66
C THR A 44 -5.42 -10.58 13.79
N SER A 45 -6.43 -11.39 14.10
CA SER A 45 -7.40 -11.13 15.19
C SER A 45 -6.90 -11.46 16.59
N SER A 46 -5.89 -12.33 16.74
CA SER A 46 -5.47 -12.88 18.04
C SER A 46 -4.14 -12.34 18.55
N VAL A 47 -3.17 -12.11 17.67
CA VAL A 47 -1.81 -11.64 18.03
C VAL A 47 -1.63 -10.17 17.66
N CYS A 48 -2.15 -9.75 16.50
CA CYS A 48 -1.95 -8.40 16.00
C CYS A 48 -3.03 -7.40 16.43
N GLY A 49 -4.03 -7.83 17.20
CA GLY A 49 -5.10 -6.95 17.68
C GLY A 49 -5.82 -6.22 16.55
N PHE A 50 -6.05 -6.90 15.43
CA PHE A 50 -6.65 -6.26 14.25
C PHE A 50 -8.13 -5.98 14.47
N ASP A 51 -8.41 -4.70 14.67
CA ASP A 51 -9.75 -4.16 14.63
C ASP A 51 -10.18 -3.97 13.17
N THR A 52 -11.07 -4.85 12.69
CA THR A 52 -11.61 -4.82 11.33
C THR A 52 -12.37 -3.51 11.03
N GLN A 53 -13.00 -2.90 12.04
CA GLN A 53 -13.68 -1.61 11.88
C GLN A 53 -12.66 -0.48 11.76
N LYS A 54 -11.58 -0.53 12.53
CA LYS A 54 -10.46 0.41 12.40
C LYS A 54 -9.80 0.28 11.03
N ALA A 55 -9.48 -0.93 10.59
CA ALA A 55 -8.91 -1.17 9.27
C ALA A 55 -9.83 -0.72 8.12
N ALA A 56 -11.14 -0.95 8.23
CA ALA A 56 -12.10 -0.46 7.24
C ALA A 56 -12.22 1.08 7.25
N LYS A 57 -12.18 1.71 8.43
CA LYS A 57 -12.15 3.17 8.57
C LYS A 57 -10.87 3.76 8.00
N ASP A 58 -9.72 3.16 8.27
CA ASP A 58 -8.42 3.59 7.78
C ASP A 58 -8.34 3.40 6.26
N SER A 59 -8.85 2.30 5.73
CA SER A 59 -9.00 2.09 4.28
C SER A 59 -9.86 3.17 3.62
N LYS A 60 -11.01 3.52 4.22
CA LYS A 60 -11.88 4.60 3.72
C LYS A 60 -11.21 5.97 3.79
N LYS A 61 -10.48 6.27 4.87
CA LYS A 61 -9.69 7.50 5.00
C LYS A 61 -8.58 7.57 3.96
N ASN A 62 -7.84 6.47 3.74
CA ASN A 62 -6.79 6.38 2.73
C ASN A 62 -7.35 6.63 1.33
N ALA A 63 -8.49 6.02 0.99
CA ALA A 63 -9.14 6.26 -0.30
C ALA A 63 -9.57 7.73 -0.47
N ALA A 64 -10.14 8.35 0.56
CA ALA A 64 -10.54 9.76 0.53
C ALA A 64 -9.33 10.71 0.42
N PHE A 65 -8.26 10.43 1.17
CA PHE A 65 -6.99 11.15 1.12
C PHE A 65 -6.38 11.10 -0.29
N LEU A 66 -6.23 9.90 -0.85
CA LEU A 66 -5.65 9.73 -2.20
C LEU A 66 -6.49 10.40 -3.28
N ALA A 67 -7.83 10.35 -3.18
CA ALA A 67 -8.70 11.04 -4.12
C ALA A 67 -8.51 12.57 -4.09
N GLU A 68 -8.27 13.14 -2.91
CA GLU A 68 -8.02 14.58 -2.77
C GLU A 68 -6.62 14.96 -3.26
N VAL A 69 -5.60 14.15 -3.01
CA VAL A 69 -4.27 14.32 -3.60
C VAL A 69 -4.33 14.25 -5.12
N GLN A 70 -5.07 13.30 -5.70
CA GLN A 70 -5.26 13.22 -7.15
C GLN A 70 -5.95 14.48 -7.71
N LYS A 71 -6.91 15.04 -6.98
CA LYS A 71 -7.54 16.31 -7.36
C LYS A 71 -6.53 17.47 -7.32
N LEU A 72 -5.68 17.51 -6.30
CA LEU A 72 -4.62 18.50 -6.17
C LEU A 72 -3.61 18.40 -7.33
N LEU A 73 -3.12 17.19 -7.64
CA LEU A 73 -2.22 16.93 -8.77
C LEU A 73 -2.81 17.35 -10.13
N LYS A 74 -4.12 17.12 -10.33
CA LYS A 74 -4.82 17.61 -11.53
C LYS A 74 -4.84 19.13 -11.62
N SER A 75 -4.95 19.82 -10.48
CA SER A 75 -4.94 21.30 -10.44
C SER A 75 -3.57 21.91 -10.74
N TYR A 76 -2.48 21.18 -10.48
CA TYR A 76 -1.10 21.58 -10.82
C TYR A 76 -0.69 21.23 -12.26
N GLY A 77 -1.61 20.73 -13.10
CA GLY A 77 -1.40 20.63 -14.55
C GLY A 77 -0.78 19.33 -15.07
N GLY A 78 -0.86 18.21 -14.36
CA GLY A 78 -0.34 16.96 -14.94
C GLY A 78 -0.81 15.67 -14.30
N SER A 79 -1.76 14.99 -14.96
CA SER A 79 -2.04 13.55 -14.81
C SER A 79 -0.91 12.66 -15.38
N GLY A 80 0.34 13.17 -15.37
CA GLY A 80 1.52 12.56 -15.95
C GLY A 80 2.84 13.11 -15.39
N SER A 81 2.79 13.94 -14.32
CA SER A 81 4.00 14.39 -13.63
C SER A 81 4.73 13.21 -12.99
N ARG A 82 6.04 13.37 -12.68
CA ARG A 82 6.78 12.35 -11.91
C ARG A 82 6.08 12.05 -10.59
N VAL A 83 5.53 13.06 -9.92
CA VAL A 83 4.78 12.87 -8.68
C VAL A 83 3.52 12.03 -8.90
N SER A 84 2.70 12.30 -9.93
CA SER A 84 1.49 11.51 -10.22
C SER A 84 1.81 10.02 -10.35
N ARG A 85 2.89 9.68 -11.08
CA ARG A 85 3.33 8.29 -11.24
C ARG A 85 3.79 7.66 -9.94
N ILE A 86 4.49 8.39 -9.06
CA ILE A 86 4.90 7.83 -7.78
C ILE A 86 3.69 7.63 -6.86
N VAL A 87 2.74 8.56 -6.85
CA VAL A 87 1.50 8.41 -6.07
C VAL A 87 0.67 7.23 -6.57
N GLU A 88 0.59 7.00 -7.88
CA GLU A 88 -0.11 5.86 -8.48
C GLU A 88 0.61 4.52 -8.20
N ASN A 89 1.93 4.49 -8.32
CA ASN A 89 2.71 3.26 -8.16
C ASN A 89 3.01 2.91 -6.69
N ASN A 90 3.11 3.91 -5.82
CA ASN A 90 3.51 3.77 -4.42
C ASN A 90 2.67 4.66 -3.48
N PRO A 91 1.33 4.52 -3.48
CA PRO A 91 0.44 5.36 -2.67
C PRO A 91 0.71 5.23 -1.16
N GLU A 92 1.20 4.08 -0.71
CA GLU A 92 1.52 3.80 0.70
C GLU A 92 2.62 4.72 1.24
N GLN A 93 3.58 5.13 0.42
CA GLN A 93 4.61 6.09 0.88
C GLN A 93 3.98 7.43 1.24
N LEU A 94 3.05 7.91 0.42
CA LEU A 94 2.36 9.16 0.66
C LEU A 94 1.42 9.07 1.88
N ILE A 95 0.69 7.97 2.01
CA ILE A 95 -0.17 7.70 3.18
C ILE A 95 0.67 7.68 4.47
N ASN A 96 1.82 7.01 4.46
CA ASN A 96 2.70 6.95 5.62
C ASN A 96 3.23 8.33 6.00
N VAL A 97 3.61 9.17 5.03
CA VAL A 97 4.02 10.56 5.31
C VAL A 97 2.88 11.36 5.94
N ALA A 98 1.66 11.23 5.40
CA ALA A 98 0.47 11.91 5.93
C ALA A 98 0.15 11.48 7.38
N GLN A 99 0.19 10.19 7.67
CA GLN A 99 -0.05 9.67 9.02
C GLN A 99 1.04 10.10 10.01
N ASN A 100 2.32 10.02 9.60
CA ASN A 100 3.44 10.46 10.43
C ASN A 100 3.39 11.96 10.72
N PHE A 101 2.95 12.77 9.75
CA PHE A 101 2.74 14.20 9.98
C PHE A 101 1.69 14.44 11.06
N CYS A 102 0.56 13.76 11.00
CA CYS A 102 -0.48 13.87 12.01
C CYS A 102 -0.02 13.41 13.40
N GLN A 103 0.76 12.33 13.48
CA GLN A 103 1.38 11.91 14.75
C GLN A 103 2.36 12.96 15.28
N ALA A 104 3.11 13.62 14.39
CA ALA A 104 4.03 14.70 14.78
C ALA A 104 3.25 15.91 15.35
N LEU A 105 2.15 16.31 14.71
CA LEU A 105 1.27 17.37 15.22
C LEU A 105 0.67 17.02 16.59
N GLU A 106 0.20 15.79 16.76
CA GLU A 106 -0.33 15.30 18.05
C GLU A 106 0.73 15.30 19.15
N ALA A 107 2.00 15.06 18.78
CA ALA A 107 3.15 15.16 19.67
C ALA A 107 3.64 16.62 19.90
N GLY A 108 2.96 17.62 19.33
CA GLY A 108 3.29 19.04 19.50
C GLY A 108 4.41 19.56 18.60
N LYS A 109 4.80 18.81 17.57
CA LYS A 109 5.75 19.29 16.55
C LYS A 109 5.03 20.19 15.55
N SER A 110 5.72 21.21 15.07
CA SER A 110 5.25 22.08 13.98
C SER A 110 5.41 21.42 12.61
N GLU A 111 4.70 21.97 11.62
CA GLU A 111 4.87 21.59 10.20
C GLU A 111 6.30 21.78 9.71
N SER A 112 6.94 22.91 10.06
CA SER A 112 8.32 23.18 9.68
C SER A 112 9.30 22.17 10.25
N GLU A 113 9.13 21.78 11.52
CA GLU A 113 9.99 20.77 12.15
C GLU A 113 9.81 19.40 11.49
N PHE A 114 8.57 19.03 11.16
CA PHE A 114 8.30 17.78 10.45
C PHE A 114 8.94 17.78 9.06
N MET A 115 8.79 18.87 8.30
CA MET A 115 9.36 19.00 6.97
C MET A 115 10.88 19.05 6.98
N GLU A 116 11.51 19.65 8.00
CA GLU A 116 12.97 19.62 8.15
C GLU A 116 13.48 18.19 8.40
N ILE A 117 12.82 17.45 9.30
CA ILE A 117 13.15 16.04 9.57
C ILE A 117 13.02 15.22 8.29
N LYS A 118 11.90 15.37 7.57
CA LYS A 118 11.66 14.63 6.33
C LYS A 118 12.65 14.99 5.24
N TYR A 119 12.98 16.26 5.08
CA TYR A 119 13.99 16.71 4.13
C TYR A 119 15.36 16.08 4.45
N ARG A 120 15.76 16.08 5.72
CA ARG A 120 17.02 15.47 6.17
C ARG A 120 17.05 13.97 5.86
N GLU A 121 16.00 13.23 6.22
CA GLU A 121 15.88 11.80 5.91
C GLU A 121 15.99 11.53 4.40
N MET A 122 15.33 12.35 3.58
CA MET A 122 15.40 12.22 2.12
C MET A 122 16.80 12.51 1.59
N VAL A 123 17.47 13.57 2.06
CA VAL A 123 18.84 13.91 1.64
C VAL A 123 19.85 12.84 2.05
N GLU A 124 19.74 12.31 3.27
CA GLU A 124 20.59 11.21 3.74
C GLU A 124 20.38 9.95 2.90
N SER A 125 19.13 9.64 2.52
CA SER A 125 18.82 8.53 1.61
C SER A 125 19.27 8.79 0.17
N ALA A 126 19.30 10.06 -0.25
CA ALA A 126 19.70 10.49 -1.58
C ALA A 126 21.21 10.53 -1.78
N GLN A 127 22.03 10.51 -0.72
CA GLN A 127 23.47 10.27 -0.89
C GLN A 127 23.77 8.89 -1.52
N GLN A 128 22.75 8.02 -1.64
CA GLN A 128 22.80 6.75 -2.35
C GLN A 128 22.03 6.74 -3.70
N ASN A 129 21.34 7.83 -4.09
CA ASN A 129 20.46 7.91 -5.28
C ASN A 129 20.49 9.27 -6.01
N ASP A 130 19.81 9.39 -7.15
CA ASP A 130 19.78 10.59 -8.01
C ASP A 130 19.05 11.78 -7.33
N GLY A 131 19.66 12.97 -7.34
CA GLY A 131 19.14 14.18 -6.68
C GLY A 131 17.79 14.66 -7.23
N ALA A 132 17.45 14.29 -8.47
CA ALA A 132 16.13 14.55 -9.05
C ALA A 132 15.01 13.74 -8.38
N GLN A 133 15.33 12.70 -7.60
CA GLN A 133 14.37 11.92 -6.83
C GLN A 133 14.02 12.62 -5.51
N THR A 134 14.97 13.32 -4.90
CA THR A 134 14.78 14.07 -3.65
C THR A 134 13.74 15.17 -3.81
N GLU A 135 13.82 15.95 -4.89
CA GLU A 135 12.87 17.04 -5.16
C GLU A 135 11.43 16.54 -5.28
N VAL A 136 11.25 15.40 -5.98
CA VAL A 136 9.93 14.77 -6.14
C VAL A 136 9.39 14.26 -4.81
N LEU A 137 10.23 13.69 -3.94
CA LEU A 137 9.83 13.22 -2.61
C LEU A 137 9.47 14.38 -1.67
N VAL A 138 10.17 15.51 -1.76
CA VAL A 138 9.83 16.74 -1.02
C VAL A 138 8.49 17.29 -1.48
N GLU A 139 8.24 17.32 -2.79
CA GLU A 139 6.95 17.74 -3.35
C GLU A 139 5.80 16.83 -2.87
N MET A 140 6.02 15.51 -2.84
CA MET A 140 5.08 14.55 -2.27
C MET A 140 4.82 14.81 -0.79
N ALA A 141 5.86 15.05 0.00
CA ALA A 141 5.71 15.32 1.42
C ALA A 141 4.90 16.60 1.67
N SER A 142 5.14 17.64 0.88
CA SER A 142 4.36 18.89 0.93
C SER A 142 2.87 18.65 0.64
N MET A 143 2.54 17.86 -0.40
CA MET A 143 1.15 17.51 -0.70
C MET A 143 0.51 16.68 0.43
N ALA A 144 1.25 15.73 1.00
CA ALA A 144 0.77 14.94 2.12
C ALA A 144 0.45 15.85 3.31
N VAL A 145 1.35 16.76 3.67
CA VAL A 145 1.17 17.74 4.76
C VAL A 145 -0.05 18.63 4.54
N GLN A 146 -0.26 19.12 3.31
CA GLN A 146 -1.40 19.97 2.98
C GLN A 146 -2.75 19.26 3.15
N VAL A 147 -2.83 17.98 2.82
CA VAL A 147 -4.11 17.23 2.77
C VAL A 147 -4.35 16.43 4.06
N ALA A 148 -3.30 15.96 4.73
CA ALA A 148 -3.38 15.04 5.86
C ALA A 148 -4.25 15.52 7.04
N PRO A 149 -4.20 16.79 7.50
CA PRO A 149 -5.00 17.22 8.64
C PRO A 149 -6.49 17.00 8.44
N LYS A 150 -6.99 17.14 7.22
CA LYS A 150 -8.41 16.93 6.89
C LYS A 150 -8.86 15.47 7.06
N HIS A 151 -7.96 14.50 6.85
CA HIS A 151 -8.31 13.07 6.78
C HIS A 151 -7.86 12.27 7.99
N TYR A 152 -6.72 12.62 8.58
CA TYR A 152 -6.09 11.82 9.64
C TYR A 152 -6.12 12.52 11.01
N CYS A 153 -5.97 13.85 11.08
CA CYS A 153 -5.94 14.60 12.35
C CYS A 153 -6.72 15.93 12.31
N PRO A 154 -8.06 15.89 12.11
CA PRO A 154 -8.87 17.10 11.91
C PRO A 154 -8.93 18.02 13.13
N GLN A 155 -8.64 17.51 14.33
CA GLN A 155 -8.59 18.32 15.54
C GLN A 155 -7.29 19.12 15.68
N SER A 156 -6.20 18.64 15.08
CA SER A 156 -4.91 19.33 15.06
C SER A 156 -4.90 20.47 14.03
N ALA A 157 -5.69 20.34 12.96
CA ALA A 157 -5.88 21.38 11.93
C ALA A 157 -6.46 22.70 12.47
N GLN A 158 -7.12 22.68 13.64
CA GLN A 158 -7.74 23.86 14.25
C GLN A 158 -6.78 24.65 15.17
N LYS A 159 -5.57 24.13 15.40
CA LYS A 159 -4.59 24.73 16.33
C LYS A 159 -3.38 25.35 15.63
N SER A 160 -3.27 25.21 14.31
CA SER A 160 -2.21 25.79 13.48
C SER A 160 -2.66 27.10 12.83
#